data_AF-A0A967N4T8-F1
#
_entry.id   AF-A0A967N4T8-F1
#
_cell.length_a   1.000
_cell.length_b   1.000
_cell.length_c   1.000
_cell.angle_alpha   90.00
_cell.angle_beta   90.00
_cell.angle_gamma   90.00
#
_symmetry.space_group_name_H-M   'P 1'
#
loop_
_entity.id
_entity.type
_entity.pdbx_description
1 polymer ?
#
loop_
_entity_poly.entity_id
_entity_poly.type
_entity_poly.pdbx_seq_one_letter_code
_entity_poly.pdbx_strand_id
1 'polypeptide(L)'
;MWWKILLGLVLLVAAGATVALRAGARRMGAWIDREVEAMIEALPPPATAPVSLDRFHGLPAPVRRYLATVGVEGRPPVDFARLRHGGSFSPDGGGRWMPSRGEEYFTRRPPAFLWAASIRAAPGLSVLARDTYAGGSGNMLVTLAGLVPIQDVRGPELDAASLLRWLSELPVLPSALLPDEHLSWEAVDDSSARARVRHGGIEVSGVYSFGDDGLPTGFSARRYRTEGDRQVEREWEGWYRDYREVEGLLVPG
;
A
#
# COMPACT_ATOMS: atom_id res chain seq x y z
N MET A 1 -38.75 18.38 35.70
CA MET A 1 -39.20 17.06 35.20
C MET A 1 -38.78 16.84 33.74
N TRP A 2 -39.07 17.78 32.82
CA TRP A 2 -38.67 17.73 31.41
C TRP A 2 -37.17 17.58 31.14
N TRP A 3 -36.30 18.26 31.90
CA TRP A 3 -34.84 18.16 31.71
C TRP A 3 -34.28 16.75 31.98
N LYS A 4 -34.93 15.95 32.84
CA LYS A 4 -34.53 14.56 33.11
C LYS A 4 -34.87 13.63 31.95
N ILE A 5 -36.02 13.87 31.28
CA ILE A 5 -36.44 13.14 30.08
C ILE A 5 -35.49 13.48 28.92
N LEU A 6 -35.19 14.76 28.73
CA LEU A 6 -34.21 15.23 27.74
C LEU A 6 -32.82 14.64 28.01
N LEU A 7 -32.34 14.65 29.25
CA LEU A 7 -31.06 14.05 29.61
C LEU A 7 -31.05 12.54 29.35
N GLY A 8 -32.12 11.83 29.71
CA GLY A 8 -32.25 10.39 29.44
C GLY A 8 -32.22 10.07 27.93
N LEU A 9 -32.90 10.87 27.11
CA LEU A 9 -32.89 10.71 25.65
C LEU A 9 -31.50 10.98 25.07
N VAL A 10 -30.82 12.04 25.52
CA VAL A 10 -29.45 12.37 25.08
C VAL A 10 -28.49 11.24 25.43
N LEU A 11 -28.58 10.69 26.65
CA LEU A 11 -27.74 9.56 27.07
C LEU A 11 -28.03 8.30 26.25
N LEU A 12 -29.30 8.01 25.95
CA LEU A 12 -29.69 6.87 25.12
C LEU A 12 -29.15 7.00 23.69
N VAL A 13 -29.28 8.18 23.08
CA VAL A 13 -28.72 8.48 21.76
C VAL A 13 -27.18 8.37 21.77
N ALA A 14 -26.52 8.91 22.79
CA ALA A 14 -25.07 8.83 22.94
C ALA A 14 -24.58 7.38 23.12
N ALA A 15 -25.31 6.57 23.89
CA ALA A 15 -25.03 5.14 24.05
C ALA A 15 -25.20 4.40 22.72
N GLY A 16 -26.32 4.65 22.01
CA GLY A 16 -26.57 4.08 20.68
C GLY A 16 -25.49 4.44 19.67
N ALA A 17 -25.08 5.72 19.61
CA ALA A 17 -23.99 6.18 18.76
C ALA A 17 -22.66 5.50 19.11
N THR A 18 -22.33 5.39 20.41
CA THR A 18 -21.10 4.70 20.86
C THR A 18 -21.09 3.23 20.46
N VAL A 19 -22.22 2.53 20.60
CA VAL A 19 -22.37 1.13 20.18
C VAL A 19 -22.18 1.01 18.67
N ALA A 20 -22.81 1.89 17.88
CA ALA A 20 -22.68 1.89 16.42
C ALA A 20 -21.22 2.13 15.98
N LEU A 21 -20.55 3.15 16.54
CA LEU A 21 -19.14 3.46 16.23
C LEU A 21 -18.23 2.26 16.54
N ARG A 22 -18.43 1.59 17.68
CA ARG A 22 -17.65 0.40 18.06
C ARG A 22 -17.95 -0.80 17.15
N ALA A 23 -19.20 -1.00 16.78
CA ALA A 23 -19.61 -2.06 15.87
C ALA A 23 -19.01 -1.85 14.47
N GLY A 24 -19.02 -0.61 13.97
CA GLY A 24 -18.40 -0.24 12.69
C GLY A 24 -16.90 -0.48 12.67
N ALA A 25 -16.18 -0.04 13.73
CA ALA A 25 -14.75 -0.30 13.86
C ALA A 25 -14.42 -1.80 13.90
N ARG A 26 -15.19 -2.60 14.66
CA ARG A 26 -14.99 -4.07 14.74
C ARG A 26 -15.30 -4.77 13.41
N ARG A 27 -16.38 -4.37 12.73
CA ARG A 27 -16.73 -4.90 11.41
C ARG A 27 -15.62 -4.65 10.41
N MET A 28 -15.06 -3.43 10.41
CA MET A 28 -13.96 -3.09 9.51
C MET A 28 -12.69 -3.87 9.84
N GLY A 29 -12.32 -3.96 11.12
CA GLY A 29 -11.18 -4.79 11.55
C GLY A 29 -11.31 -6.23 11.09
N ALA A 30 -12.45 -6.87 11.38
CA ALA A 30 -12.70 -8.25 10.95
C ALA A 30 -12.76 -8.42 9.42
N TRP A 31 -13.06 -7.35 8.67
CA TRP A 31 -13.00 -7.40 7.21
C TRP A 31 -11.55 -7.33 6.72
N ILE A 32 -10.76 -6.39 7.23
CA ILE A 32 -9.33 -6.28 6.92
C ILE A 32 -8.62 -7.59 7.26
N ASP A 33 -8.87 -8.16 8.44
CA ASP A 33 -8.26 -9.42 8.88
C ASP A 33 -8.52 -10.56 7.88
N ARG A 34 -9.78 -10.73 7.43
CA ARG A 34 -10.12 -11.75 6.43
C ARG A 34 -9.41 -11.56 5.09
N GLU A 35 -9.18 -10.32 4.67
CA GLU A 35 -8.50 -10.06 3.41
C GLU A 35 -6.99 -10.27 3.51
N VAL A 36 -6.41 -9.92 4.66
CA VAL A 36 -5.01 -10.24 4.96
C VAL A 36 -4.81 -11.76 5.06
N GLU A 37 -5.73 -12.48 5.70
CA GLU A 37 -5.73 -13.95 5.72
C GLU A 37 -5.78 -14.52 4.30
N ALA A 38 -6.69 -14.03 3.45
CA ALA A 38 -6.77 -14.46 2.05
C ALA A 38 -5.48 -14.15 1.25
N MET A 39 -4.82 -13.02 1.52
CA MET A 39 -3.52 -12.70 0.92
C MET A 39 -2.43 -13.69 1.36
N ILE A 40 -2.41 -14.06 2.64
CA ILE A 40 -1.43 -15.01 3.20
C ILE A 40 -1.70 -16.44 2.69
N GLU A 41 -2.96 -16.86 2.63
CA GLU A 41 -3.36 -18.18 2.10
C GLU A 41 -3.01 -18.35 0.62
N ALA A 42 -2.99 -17.24 -0.14
CA ALA A 42 -2.59 -17.24 -1.54
C ALA A 42 -1.07 -17.31 -1.76
N LEU A 43 -0.25 -17.18 -0.71
CA LEU A 43 1.20 -17.26 -0.83
C LEU A 43 1.65 -18.70 -1.15
N PRO A 44 2.69 -18.86 -1.98
CA PRO A 44 3.34 -20.15 -2.12
C PRO A 44 4.04 -20.57 -0.80
N PRO A 45 4.38 -21.85 -0.64
CA PRO A 45 5.24 -22.29 0.46
C PRO A 45 6.52 -21.44 0.53
N PRO A 46 6.97 -21.03 1.73
CA PRO A 46 8.16 -20.20 1.87
C PRO A 46 9.38 -20.82 1.20
N ALA A 47 10.05 -20.05 0.36
CA ALA A 47 11.31 -20.47 -0.19
C ALA A 47 12.35 -20.58 0.94
N THR A 48 13.15 -21.64 0.91
CA THR A 48 14.24 -21.85 1.89
C THR A 48 15.62 -21.63 1.29
N ALA A 49 15.72 -21.65 -0.04
CA ALA A 49 16.97 -21.45 -0.74
C ALA A 49 17.38 -19.96 -0.70
N PRO A 50 18.63 -19.64 -0.34
CA PRO A 50 19.15 -18.29 -0.43
C PRO A 50 19.09 -17.71 -1.84
N VAL A 51 18.73 -16.44 -1.97
CA VAL A 51 18.82 -15.69 -3.23
C VAL A 51 20.28 -15.57 -3.65
N SER A 52 20.56 -15.80 -4.93
CA SER A 52 21.85 -15.51 -5.56
C SER A 52 21.56 -14.64 -6.77
N LEU A 53 22.12 -13.43 -6.81
CA LEU A 53 21.82 -12.46 -7.86
C LEU A 53 22.41 -12.87 -9.21
N ASP A 54 23.37 -13.80 -9.21
CA ASP A 54 23.95 -14.37 -10.42
C ASP A 54 22.94 -15.15 -11.26
N ARG A 55 21.83 -15.61 -10.67
CA ARG A 55 20.72 -16.23 -11.41
C ARG A 55 19.99 -15.24 -12.34
N PHE A 56 20.18 -13.94 -12.15
CA PHE A 56 19.52 -12.88 -12.92
C PHE A 56 20.52 -12.18 -13.85
N HIS A 57 20.93 -12.86 -14.92
CA HIS A 57 21.97 -12.38 -15.86
C HIS A 57 21.61 -11.08 -16.61
N GLY A 58 20.32 -10.73 -16.72
CA GLY A 58 19.84 -9.51 -17.40
C GLY A 58 19.42 -8.38 -16.47
N LEU A 59 19.72 -8.47 -15.16
CA LEU A 59 19.30 -7.46 -14.20
C LEU A 59 20.10 -6.15 -14.41
N PRO A 60 19.46 -4.99 -14.57
CA PRO A 60 20.16 -3.72 -14.72
C PRO A 60 21.12 -3.46 -13.55
N ALA A 61 22.28 -2.86 -13.87
CA ALA A 61 23.32 -2.58 -12.88
C ALA A 61 22.82 -1.85 -11.61
N PRO A 62 22.01 -0.77 -11.68
CA PRO A 62 21.51 -0.12 -10.46
C PRO A 62 20.62 -1.03 -9.61
N VAL A 63 19.79 -1.87 -10.22
CA VAL A 63 18.92 -2.81 -9.50
C VAL A 63 19.72 -3.92 -8.83
N ARG A 64 20.76 -4.44 -9.51
CA ARG A 64 21.68 -5.42 -8.92
C ARG A 64 22.40 -4.85 -7.70
N ARG A 65 22.93 -3.63 -7.82
CA ARG A 65 23.58 -2.93 -6.69
C ARG A 65 22.60 -2.78 -5.53
N TYR A 66 21.39 -2.29 -5.80
CA TYR A 66 20.34 -2.14 -4.79
C TYR A 66 20.05 -3.43 -4.02
N LEU A 67 19.74 -4.52 -4.72
CA LEU A 67 19.36 -5.79 -4.08
C LEU A 67 20.51 -6.38 -3.23
N ALA A 68 21.76 -6.17 -3.66
CA ALA A 68 22.93 -6.53 -2.87
C ALA A 68 23.05 -5.64 -1.62
N THR A 69 22.94 -4.31 -1.78
CA THR A 69 23.06 -3.33 -0.70
C THR A 69 22.02 -3.53 0.39
N VAL A 70 20.76 -3.81 0.03
CA VAL A 70 19.66 -3.93 1.01
C VAL A 70 19.54 -5.30 1.66
N GLY A 71 20.47 -6.21 1.37
CA GLY A 71 20.58 -7.50 2.07
C GLY A 71 19.67 -8.60 1.54
N VAL A 72 19.22 -8.52 0.28
CA VAL A 72 18.43 -9.60 -0.34
C VAL A 72 19.30 -10.80 -0.70
N GLU A 73 20.53 -10.57 -1.17
CA GLU A 73 21.45 -11.65 -1.53
C GLU A 73 21.89 -12.49 -0.32
N GLY A 74 22.00 -13.81 -0.51
CA GLY A 74 22.46 -14.74 0.54
C GLY A 74 21.37 -15.13 1.55
N ARG A 75 20.11 -14.72 1.35
CA ARG A 75 18.99 -15.03 2.25
C ARG A 75 17.78 -15.56 1.49
N PRO A 76 16.91 -16.36 2.12
CA PRO A 76 15.62 -16.70 1.53
C PRO A 76 14.80 -15.43 1.25
N PRO A 77 14.08 -15.35 0.12
CA PRO A 77 13.28 -14.18 -0.21
C PRO A 77 12.11 -14.02 0.77
N VAL A 78 11.79 -12.77 1.11
CA VAL A 78 10.61 -12.44 1.90
C VAL A 78 9.41 -12.26 0.96
N ASP A 79 8.34 -13.01 1.18
CA ASP A 79 7.15 -12.96 0.32
C ASP A 79 6.01 -12.10 0.91
N PHE A 80 6.11 -11.65 2.17
CA PHE A 80 5.09 -10.85 2.86
C PHE A 80 5.70 -9.76 3.76
N ALA A 81 5.15 -8.56 3.72
CA ALA A 81 5.49 -7.48 4.64
C ALA A 81 4.23 -6.86 5.26
N ARG A 82 4.37 -6.42 6.53
CA ARG A 82 3.37 -5.60 7.22
C ARG A 82 4.03 -4.32 7.73
N LEU A 83 3.43 -3.19 7.40
CA LEU A 83 3.83 -1.87 7.87
C LEU A 83 2.75 -1.28 8.77
N ARG A 84 3.18 -0.47 9.72
CA ARG A 84 2.30 0.35 10.55
C ARG A 84 2.83 1.77 10.55
N HIS A 85 1.97 2.72 10.26
CA HIS A 85 2.34 4.12 10.16
C HIS A 85 1.32 5.02 10.85
N GLY A 86 1.77 6.23 11.15
CA GLY A 86 0.93 7.30 11.65
C GLY A 86 1.36 8.60 11.00
N GLY A 87 0.44 9.55 10.95
CA GLY A 87 0.73 10.83 10.35
C GLY A 87 -0.45 11.77 10.41
N SER A 88 -0.48 12.69 9.47
CA SER A 88 -1.61 13.58 9.25
C SER A 88 -2.06 13.46 7.80
N PHE A 89 -3.37 13.53 7.58
CA PHE A 89 -3.99 13.47 6.25
C PHE A 89 -4.78 14.75 5.98
N SER A 90 -4.59 15.32 4.79
CA SER A 90 -5.38 16.42 4.25
C SER A 90 -5.91 15.99 2.88
N PRO A 91 -7.25 15.91 2.68
CA PRO A 91 -7.83 15.47 1.40
C PRO A 91 -7.48 16.36 0.20
N ASP A 92 -7.26 17.65 0.44
CA ASP A 92 -7.03 18.70 -0.55
C ASP A 92 -5.57 19.21 -0.59
N GLY A 93 -4.68 18.63 0.23
CA GLY A 93 -3.25 18.95 0.27
C GLY A 93 -2.88 20.31 0.89
N GLY A 94 -3.86 21.18 1.15
CA GLY A 94 -3.66 22.51 1.75
C GLY A 94 -4.64 22.87 2.87
N GLY A 95 -5.66 22.04 3.11
CA GLY A 95 -6.69 22.29 4.11
C GLY A 95 -6.35 21.75 5.50
N ARG A 96 -7.38 21.28 6.22
CA ARG A 96 -7.22 20.79 7.60
C ARG A 96 -6.51 19.44 7.63
N TRP A 97 -5.36 19.41 8.28
CA TRP A 97 -4.63 18.19 8.63
C TRP A 97 -5.30 17.44 9.77
N MET A 98 -5.61 16.16 9.55
CA MET A 98 -6.29 15.29 10.51
C MET A 98 -5.38 14.12 10.89
N PRO A 99 -5.25 13.78 12.19
CA PRO A 99 -4.44 12.65 12.61
C PRO A 99 -4.91 11.35 11.95
N SER A 100 -3.97 10.60 11.38
CA SER A 100 -4.20 9.31 10.75
C SER A 100 -3.31 8.24 11.38
N ARG A 101 -3.82 7.01 11.36
CA ARG A 101 -3.06 5.80 11.64
C ARG A 101 -3.43 4.77 10.59
N GLY A 102 -2.45 4.09 10.03
CA GLY A 102 -2.70 3.08 9.03
C GLY A 102 -1.78 1.87 9.18
N GLU A 103 -2.21 0.81 8.53
CA GLU A 103 -1.49 -0.43 8.38
C GLU A 103 -1.51 -0.81 6.91
N GLU A 104 -0.44 -1.45 6.47
CA GLU A 104 -0.29 -1.85 5.09
C GLU A 104 0.34 -3.23 5.00
N TYR A 105 -0.08 -3.99 4.01
CA TYR A 105 0.28 -5.37 3.80
C TYR A 105 0.66 -5.55 2.34
N PHE A 106 1.76 -6.24 2.09
CA PHE A 106 2.26 -6.50 0.74
C PHE A 106 2.58 -7.98 0.59
N THR A 107 2.28 -8.52 -0.59
CA THR A 107 2.80 -9.81 -1.03
C THR A 107 3.65 -9.66 -2.28
N ARG A 108 4.71 -10.46 -2.38
CA ARG A 108 5.57 -10.56 -3.57
C ARG A 108 4.88 -11.37 -4.67
N ARG A 109 4.42 -12.58 -4.35
CA ARG A 109 3.81 -13.53 -5.30
C ARG A 109 2.61 -14.24 -4.67
N PRO A 110 1.40 -14.12 -5.25
CA PRO A 110 1.07 -13.18 -6.33
C PRO A 110 1.20 -11.71 -5.86
N PRO A 111 1.33 -10.73 -6.77
CA PRO A 111 1.27 -9.31 -6.43
C PRO A 111 -0.05 -8.95 -5.74
N ALA A 112 0.02 -8.48 -4.49
CA ALA A 112 -1.12 -7.91 -3.79
C ALA A 112 -0.67 -6.87 -2.77
N PHE A 113 -1.53 -5.88 -2.52
CA PHE A 113 -1.42 -5.02 -1.35
C PHE A 113 -2.78 -4.75 -0.72
N LEU A 114 -2.76 -4.45 0.58
CA LEU A 114 -3.88 -3.90 1.31
C LEU A 114 -3.36 -2.78 2.18
N TRP A 115 -3.91 -1.59 2.02
CA TRP A 115 -3.71 -0.46 2.91
C TRP A 115 -5.02 -0.13 3.61
N ALA A 116 -4.96 0.07 4.92
CA ALA A 116 -6.10 0.51 5.70
C ALA A 116 -5.69 1.62 6.65
N ALA A 117 -6.51 2.67 6.75
CA ALA A 117 -6.25 3.76 7.68
C ALA A 117 -7.52 4.29 8.34
N SER A 118 -7.35 4.76 9.57
CA SER A 118 -8.33 5.53 10.33
C SER A 118 -7.89 6.98 10.41
N ILE A 119 -8.71 7.89 9.91
CA ILE A 119 -8.51 9.34 9.95
C ILE A 119 -9.50 9.95 10.95
N ARG A 120 -9.01 10.68 11.95
CA ARG A 120 -9.88 11.30 12.96
C ARG A 120 -10.44 12.63 12.44
N ALA A 121 -11.64 12.58 11.87
CA ALA A 121 -12.33 13.76 11.34
C ALA A 121 -12.78 14.73 12.44
N ALA A 122 -13.32 14.22 13.55
CA ALA A 122 -13.76 15.01 14.70
C ALA A 122 -13.65 14.19 16.02
N PRO A 123 -13.81 14.80 17.20
CA PRO A 123 -13.88 14.05 18.45
C PRO A 123 -14.96 12.97 18.40
N GLY A 124 -14.57 11.70 18.55
CA GLY A 124 -15.48 10.55 18.47
C GLY A 124 -15.88 10.12 17.05
N LEU A 125 -15.42 10.80 15.99
CA LEU A 125 -15.77 10.49 14.60
C LEU A 125 -14.51 10.21 13.77
N SER A 126 -14.44 9.00 13.21
CA SER A 126 -13.37 8.58 12.30
C SER A 126 -13.92 8.26 10.91
N VAL A 127 -13.11 8.57 9.90
CA VAL A 127 -13.24 8.05 8.54
C VAL A 127 -12.28 6.88 8.42
N LEU A 128 -12.76 5.76 7.88
CA LEU A 128 -11.96 4.58 7.63
C LEU A 128 -11.78 4.42 6.12
N ALA A 129 -10.54 4.37 5.67
CA ALA A 129 -10.17 4.18 4.28
C ALA A 129 -9.49 2.82 4.12
N ARG A 130 -9.83 2.12 3.04
CA ARG A 130 -9.25 0.85 2.61
C ARG A 130 -8.92 0.98 1.13
N ASP A 131 -7.70 0.65 0.76
CA ASP A 131 -7.24 0.60 -0.63
C ASP A 131 -6.56 -0.74 -0.85
N THR A 132 -6.95 -1.48 -1.88
CA THR A 132 -6.45 -2.83 -2.13
C THR A 132 -6.11 -3.06 -3.58
N TYR A 133 -5.25 -4.04 -3.80
CA TYR A 133 -5.09 -4.75 -5.05
C TYR A 133 -4.88 -6.23 -4.75
N ALA A 134 -5.73 -7.10 -5.27
CA ALA A 134 -5.57 -8.55 -5.16
C ALA A 134 -6.23 -9.24 -6.35
N GLY A 135 -5.62 -10.30 -6.86
CA GLY A 135 -6.19 -11.12 -7.94
C GLY A 135 -6.47 -10.37 -9.25
N GLY A 136 -5.78 -9.23 -9.50
CA GLY A 136 -6.01 -8.42 -10.68
C GLY A 136 -7.10 -7.36 -10.54
N SER A 137 -7.55 -7.04 -9.33
CA SER A 137 -8.55 -6.00 -9.11
C SER A 137 -8.17 -5.09 -7.95
N GLY A 138 -8.34 -3.79 -8.16
CA GLY A 138 -8.18 -2.74 -7.17
C GLY A 138 -9.51 -2.29 -6.57
N ASN A 139 -9.49 -1.85 -5.32
CA ASN A 139 -10.66 -1.24 -4.69
C ASN A 139 -10.29 -0.21 -3.63
N MET A 140 -10.81 1.01 -3.79
CA MET A 140 -10.70 2.06 -2.80
C MET A 140 -12.06 2.32 -2.16
N LEU A 141 -12.19 2.00 -0.88
CA LEU A 141 -13.39 2.19 -0.09
C LEU A 141 -13.11 3.17 1.06
N VAL A 142 -13.93 4.21 1.16
CA VAL A 142 -13.93 5.14 2.28
C VAL A 142 -15.29 5.08 2.96
N THR A 143 -15.29 4.92 4.28
CA THR A 143 -16.51 4.80 5.09
C THR A 143 -16.52 5.79 6.25
N LEU A 144 -17.70 6.30 6.58
CA LEU A 144 -17.96 7.02 7.81
C LEU A 144 -18.13 6.02 8.95
N ALA A 145 -17.24 6.09 9.94
CA ALA A 145 -17.24 5.24 11.12
C ALA A 145 -17.28 3.71 10.86
N GLY A 146 -16.90 3.26 9.65
CA GLY A 146 -16.91 1.83 9.30
C GLY A 146 -18.30 1.28 8.97
N LEU A 147 -19.30 2.15 8.81
CA LEU A 147 -20.70 1.76 8.60
C LEU A 147 -21.27 2.24 7.27
N VAL A 148 -21.07 3.52 6.94
CA VAL A 148 -21.70 4.15 5.77
C VAL A 148 -20.62 4.42 4.72
N PRO A 149 -20.68 3.81 3.52
CA PRO A 149 -19.74 4.13 2.45
C PRO A 149 -19.93 5.58 1.99
N ILE A 150 -18.84 6.32 1.95
CA ILE A 150 -18.76 7.68 1.39
C ILE A 150 -18.25 7.60 -0.05
N GLN A 151 -17.34 6.67 -0.32
CA GLN A 151 -16.75 6.44 -1.62
C GLN A 151 -16.42 4.96 -1.77
N ASP A 152 -16.75 4.36 -2.92
CA ASP A 152 -16.38 2.99 -3.30
C ASP A 152 -15.98 3.05 -4.78
N VAL A 153 -14.67 3.13 -5.05
CA VAL A 153 -14.11 3.23 -6.40
C VAL A 153 -13.63 1.85 -6.82
N ARG A 154 -13.99 1.50 -8.06
CA ARG A 154 -13.64 0.25 -8.75
C ARG A 154 -13.53 0.54 -10.24
N GLY A 155 -12.85 -0.33 -10.96
CA GLY A 155 -12.77 -0.28 -12.41
C GLY A 155 -11.34 -0.36 -12.92
N PRO A 156 -11.16 -0.54 -14.23
CA PRO A 156 -9.88 -0.86 -14.84
C PRO A 156 -8.80 0.21 -14.58
N GLU A 157 -9.17 1.49 -14.52
CA GLU A 157 -8.22 2.57 -14.21
C GLU A 157 -7.73 2.49 -12.77
N LEU A 158 -8.60 2.11 -11.83
CA LEU A 158 -8.19 1.87 -10.44
C LEU A 158 -7.34 0.62 -10.35
N ASP A 159 -7.70 -0.46 -11.05
CA ASP A 159 -6.93 -1.71 -11.02
C ASP A 159 -5.47 -1.45 -11.46
N ALA A 160 -5.28 -0.67 -12.53
CA ALA A 160 -3.97 -0.21 -12.98
C ALA A 160 -3.28 0.73 -11.98
N ALA A 161 -4.00 1.72 -11.43
CA ALA A 161 -3.44 2.65 -10.45
C ALA A 161 -3.02 1.99 -9.13
N SER A 162 -3.73 0.93 -8.73
CA SER A 162 -3.46 0.13 -7.53
C SER A 162 -2.31 -0.85 -7.77
N LEU A 163 -2.20 -1.51 -8.94
CA LEU A 163 -1.02 -2.30 -9.29
C LEU A 163 0.24 -1.43 -9.38
N LEU A 164 0.12 -0.21 -9.93
CA LEU A 164 1.25 0.72 -10.00
C LEU A 164 1.65 1.22 -8.60
N ARG A 165 0.69 1.41 -7.69
CA ARG A 165 0.97 1.69 -6.28
C ARG A 165 1.74 0.55 -5.63
N TRP A 166 1.27 -0.69 -5.77
CA TRP A 166 2.00 -1.88 -5.30
C TRP A 166 3.45 -1.86 -5.80
N LEU A 167 3.64 -1.67 -7.12
CA LEU A 167 4.96 -1.62 -7.72
C LEU A 167 5.82 -0.55 -7.03
N SER A 168 5.32 0.68 -6.98
CA SER A 168 6.07 1.81 -6.43
C SER A 168 6.46 1.67 -4.96
N GLU A 169 5.72 0.92 -4.16
CA GLU A 169 5.99 0.79 -2.74
C GLU A 169 6.92 -0.39 -2.42
N LEU A 170 7.26 -1.22 -3.40
CA LEU A 170 8.11 -2.40 -3.20
C LEU A 170 9.48 -2.18 -2.55
N PRO A 171 10.11 -0.98 -2.50
CA PRO A 171 11.28 -0.80 -1.66
C PRO A 171 11.06 -1.13 -0.17
N VAL A 172 9.80 -1.17 0.32
CA VAL A 172 9.46 -1.67 1.68
C VAL A 172 9.48 -3.19 1.80
N LEU A 173 9.42 -3.91 0.68
CA LEU A 173 9.57 -5.36 0.57
C LEU A 173 10.61 -5.68 -0.54
N PRO A 174 11.91 -5.45 -0.31
CA PRO A 174 12.92 -5.47 -1.37
C PRO A 174 12.97 -6.79 -2.17
N SER A 175 12.68 -7.93 -1.52
CA SER A 175 12.59 -9.22 -2.21
C SER A 175 11.56 -9.22 -3.34
N ALA A 176 10.50 -8.42 -3.28
CA ALA A 176 9.50 -8.30 -4.35
C ALA A 176 10.04 -7.67 -5.65
N LEU A 177 11.21 -7.03 -5.60
CA LEU A 177 11.88 -6.46 -6.78
C LEU A 177 12.79 -7.46 -7.52
N LEU A 178 12.91 -8.70 -7.04
CA LEU A 178 13.56 -9.77 -7.80
C LEU A 178 12.69 -10.15 -9.02
N PRO A 179 13.27 -10.30 -10.23
CA PRO A 179 12.54 -10.74 -11.41
C PRO A 179 11.80 -12.07 -11.18
N ASP A 180 10.60 -12.17 -11.75
CA ASP A 180 9.80 -13.40 -11.78
C ASP A 180 8.83 -13.39 -12.98
N GLU A 181 7.78 -14.20 -12.93
CA GLU A 181 6.77 -14.27 -13.99
C GLU A 181 5.94 -12.98 -14.15
N HIS A 182 5.88 -12.13 -13.13
CA HIS A 182 5.11 -10.89 -13.12
C HIS A 182 5.99 -9.66 -13.30
N LEU A 183 7.19 -9.64 -12.71
CA LEU A 183 8.08 -8.47 -12.68
C LEU A 183 9.31 -8.66 -13.57
N SER A 184 9.55 -7.68 -14.44
CA SER A 184 10.73 -7.59 -15.30
C SER A 184 11.36 -6.21 -15.25
N TRP A 185 12.63 -6.13 -15.66
CA TRP A 185 13.42 -4.91 -15.62
C TRP A 185 14.03 -4.57 -16.97
N GLU A 186 14.16 -3.28 -17.23
CA GLU A 186 14.84 -2.69 -18.38
C GLU A 186 15.80 -1.60 -17.88
N ALA A 187 17.04 -1.61 -18.37
CA ALA A 187 18.00 -0.56 -18.07
C ALA A 187 17.57 0.75 -18.77
N VAL A 188 17.64 1.87 -18.04
CA VAL A 188 17.40 3.20 -18.63
C VAL A 188 18.74 3.93 -18.74
N ASP A 189 19.49 4.02 -17.64
CA ASP A 189 20.86 4.52 -17.59
C ASP A 189 21.64 3.91 -16.39
N ASP A 190 22.81 4.46 -16.06
CA ASP A 190 23.68 3.95 -14.99
C ASP A 190 23.08 4.09 -13.57
N SER A 191 22.10 4.99 -13.42
CA SER A 191 21.45 5.39 -12.17
C SER A 191 19.93 5.17 -12.15
N SER A 192 19.35 4.66 -13.24
CA SER A 192 17.91 4.44 -13.33
C SER A 192 17.54 3.16 -14.10
N ALA A 193 16.42 2.56 -13.70
CA ALA A 193 15.90 1.35 -14.34
C ALA A 193 14.37 1.34 -14.32
N ARG A 194 13.78 0.80 -15.39
CA ARG A 194 12.33 0.66 -15.52
C ARG A 194 11.90 -0.71 -15.04
N ALA A 195 10.98 -0.74 -14.09
CA ALA A 195 10.26 -1.94 -13.71
C ALA A 195 8.96 -2.03 -14.51
N ARG A 196 8.65 -3.22 -15.02
CA ARG A 196 7.37 -3.55 -15.66
C ARG A 196 6.75 -4.72 -14.92
N VAL A 197 5.49 -4.56 -14.52
CA VAL A 197 4.72 -5.63 -13.89
C VAL A 197 3.49 -5.99 -14.72
N ARG A 198 3.23 -7.29 -14.85
CA ARG A 198 2.04 -7.83 -15.50
C ARG A 198 1.32 -8.84 -14.61
N HIS A 199 0.09 -8.55 -14.24
CA HIS A 199 -0.73 -9.41 -13.39
C HIS A 199 -2.22 -9.13 -13.62
N GLY A 200 -3.07 -10.17 -13.61
CA GLY A 200 -4.51 -10.00 -13.76
C GLY A 200 -4.97 -9.38 -15.08
N GLY A 201 -4.21 -9.53 -16.16
CA GLY A 201 -4.49 -8.87 -17.46
C GLY A 201 -4.08 -7.39 -17.53
N ILE A 202 -3.54 -6.84 -16.44
CA ILE A 202 -3.08 -5.46 -16.32
C ILE A 202 -1.56 -5.43 -16.52
N GLU A 203 -1.07 -4.42 -17.21
CA GLU A 203 0.35 -4.13 -17.34
C GLU A 203 0.62 -2.67 -16.95
N VAL A 204 1.57 -2.45 -16.04
CA VAL A 204 2.02 -1.10 -15.66
C VAL A 204 3.54 -1.07 -15.58
N SER A 205 4.11 0.13 -15.65
CA SER A 205 5.55 0.33 -15.53
C SER A 205 5.88 1.67 -14.87
N GLY A 206 7.03 1.73 -14.22
CA GLY A 206 7.61 2.98 -13.72
C GLY A 206 9.12 2.90 -13.63
N VAL A 207 9.76 4.05 -13.46
CA VAL A 207 11.21 4.20 -13.43
C VAL A 207 11.66 4.50 -12.02
N TYR A 208 12.54 3.65 -11.49
CA TYR A 208 13.26 3.93 -10.26
C TYR A 208 14.53 4.70 -10.56
N SER A 209 14.81 5.70 -9.74
CA SER A 209 16.08 6.40 -9.68
C SER A 209 16.85 5.91 -8.45
N PHE A 210 18.16 5.73 -8.59
CA PHE A 210 19.04 5.20 -7.55
C PHE A 210 20.15 6.20 -7.24
N GLY A 211 20.49 6.33 -5.96
CA GLY A 211 21.62 7.12 -5.48
C GLY A 211 22.96 6.41 -5.68
N ASP A 212 24.03 7.14 -5.41
CA ASP A 212 25.41 6.62 -5.46
C ASP A 212 25.66 5.49 -4.45
N ASP A 213 24.90 5.47 -3.36
CA ASP A 213 24.87 4.41 -2.35
C ASP A 213 24.14 3.13 -2.83
N GLY A 214 23.55 3.17 -4.03
CA GLY A 214 22.76 2.08 -4.60
C GLY A 214 21.33 1.99 -4.09
N LEU A 215 20.85 2.95 -3.29
CA LEU A 215 19.48 2.95 -2.77
C LEU A 215 18.53 3.71 -3.70
N PRO A 216 17.28 3.27 -3.88
CA PRO A 216 16.26 4.05 -4.55
C PRO A 216 16.12 5.42 -3.89
N THR A 217 16.09 6.48 -4.69
CA THR A 217 15.85 7.85 -4.23
C THR A 217 14.48 8.34 -4.66
N GLY A 218 13.92 7.76 -5.72
CA GLY A 218 12.56 8.02 -6.15
C GLY A 218 12.04 7.06 -7.20
N PHE A 219 10.76 7.26 -7.52
CA PHE A 219 10.02 6.52 -8.53
C PHE A 219 9.16 7.48 -9.32
N SER A 220 9.08 7.29 -10.64
CA SER A 220 8.24 8.08 -11.53
C SER A 220 7.43 7.20 -12.48
N ALA A 221 6.18 7.59 -12.72
CA ALA A 221 5.29 6.94 -13.66
C ALA A 221 4.15 7.87 -14.09
N ARG A 222 3.32 7.41 -15.04
CA ARG A 222 2.00 7.98 -15.29
C ARG A 222 0.97 7.15 -14.55
N ARG A 223 0.13 7.79 -13.73
CA ARG A 223 -0.87 7.13 -12.90
C ARG A 223 -2.25 7.74 -13.11
N TYR A 224 -3.28 6.89 -13.21
CA TYR A 224 -4.67 7.34 -13.23
C TYR A 224 -5.08 7.97 -11.90
N ARG A 225 -5.85 9.05 -11.99
CA ARG A 225 -6.52 9.71 -10.87
C ARG A 225 -7.92 10.15 -11.31
N THR A 226 -8.87 10.06 -10.38
CA THR A 226 -10.20 10.65 -10.53
C THR A 226 -10.13 12.17 -10.41
N GLU A 227 -10.53 12.88 -11.47
CA GLU A 227 -10.74 14.32 -11.50
C GLU A 227 -12.17 14.62 -11.96
N GLY A 228 -13.05 14.98 -11.02
CA GLY A 228 -14.48 15.12 -11.29
C GLY A 228 -15.11 13.77 -11.66
N ASP A 229 -15.69 13.69 -12.85
CA ASP A 229 -16.30 12.47 -13.42
C ASP A 229 -15.36 11.70 -14.37
N ARG A 230 -14.09 12.13 -14.49
CA ARG A 230 -13.12 11.55 -15.44
C ARG A 230 -11.96 10.88 -14.73
N GLN A 231 -11.46 9.81 -15.36
CA GLN A 231 -10.15 9.25 -15.05
C GLN A 231 -9.10 9.89 -15.94
N VAL A 232 -8.05 10.45 -15.34
CA VAL A 232 -7.00 11.14 -16.08
C VAL A 232 -5.63 10.66 -15.62
N GLU A 233 -4.74 10.37 -16.57
CA GLU A 233 -3.35 10.09 -16.26
C GLU A 233 -2.57 11.37 -15.96
N ARG A 234 -1.88 11.37 -14.83
CA ARG A 234 -0.96 12.43 -14.41
C ARG A 234 0.43 11.86 -14.14
N GLU A 235 1.43 12.72 -14.21
CA GLU A 235 2.73 12.40 -13.66
C GLU A 235 2.58 12.13 -12.17
N TRP A 236 3.21 11.05 -11.74
CA TRP A 236 3.17 10.59 -10.36
C TRP A 236 4.59 10.24 -9.93
N GLU A 237 5.01 10.83 -8.83
CA GLU A 237 6.34 10.70 -8.27
C GLU A 237 6.27 10.29 -6.80
N GLY A 238 7.26 9.51 -6.39
CA GLY A 238 7.52 9.16 -5.01
C GLY A 238 9.00 9.32 -4.69
N TRP A 239 9.31 9.57 -3.42
CA TRP A 239 10.67 9.67 -2.90
C TRP A 239 10.86 8.67 -1.77
N TYR A 240 12.05 8.07 -1.72
CA TYR A 240 12.43 7.14 -0.65
C TYR A 240 13.55 7.77 0.17
N ARG A 241 13.39 7.79 1.49
CA ARG A 241 14.29 8.45 2.44
C ARG A 241 14.33 7.66 3.74
N ASP A 242 15.21 8.10 4.64
CA ASP A 242 15.26 7.65 6.04
C ASP A 242 15.36 6.13 6.18
N TYR A 243 16.20 5.52 5.34
CA TYR A 243 16.42 4.08 5.32
C TYR A 243 16.83 3.53 6.68
N ARG A 244 16.22 2.42 7.06
CA ARG A 244 16.44 1.71 8.33
C ARG A 244 16.51 0.21 8.11
N GLU A 245 17.25 -0.47 8.97
CA GLU A 245 17.31 -1.92 8.97
C GLU A 245 16.11 -2.52 9.70
N VAL A 246 15.41 -3.45 9.05
CA VAL A 246 14.28 -4.22 9.59
C VAL A 246 14.48 -5.68 9.19
N GLU A 247 14.60 -6.57 10.18
CA GLU A 247 14.87 -8.00 9.96
C GLU A 247 16.07 -8.26 9.03
N GLY A 248 17.09 -7.41 9.15
CA GLY A 248 18.32 -7.46 8.36
C GLY A 248 18.20 -6.87 6.95
N LEU A 249 17.02 -6.40 6.53
CA LEU A 249 16.81 -5.74 5.24
C LEU A 249 16.78 -4.23 5.41
N LEU A 250 17.42 -3.50 4.50
CA LEU A 250 17.38 -2.04 4.50
C LEU A 250 16.14 -1.54 3.72
N VAL A 251 15.24 -0.84 4.38
CA VAL A 251 13.96 -0.38 3.83
C VAL A 251 13.72 1.10 4.14
N PRO A 252 12.99 1.86 3.29
CA PRO A 252 12.70 3.27 3.55
C PRO A 252 11.81 3.47 4.80
N GLY A 253 11.97 4.63 5.43
CA GLY A 253 11.44 4.99 6.76
C GLY A 253 10.08 5.62 6.78
#